data_AF-A0A2K6KE66-F1
#
_entry.id   AF-A0A2K6KE66-F1
#
_cell.length_a   1.000
_cell.length_b   1.000
_cell.length_c   1.000
_cell.angle_alpha   90.00
_cell.angle_beta   90.00
_cell.angle_gamma   90.00
#
_symmetry.space_group_name_H-M   'P 1'
#
loop_
_entity.id
_entity.type
_entity.pdbx_description
1 polymer ?
#
loop_
_entity_poly.entity_id
_entity_poly.type
_entity_poly.pdbx_seq_one_letter_code
_entity_poly.pdbx_strand_id
1 'polypeptide(L)'
;MASGDFCSPGEGMEILQQVCSKQLPPCNLSKEDLLQNPYFSKLLLNLSQHVDESGLSLTLAKEQAQAWKEVRLHKTTWLRSEILHRVIQELLVDYYVKMQDTNVTSEDKKFHETLEQRLLVTELMRLLGPSQEREIPPLLGMEKADLLELMPLSEDFVWMRARLQQEVEEQLKKKCFTLLCYYDPNSDADSETVKAAKVWKLAEVLVGEQQQCQDAKSQQKEQMLLLEKKSATYSQVYQGMGQPLSFILTPGALLEKPKIPDLGSFLLYLCPLLPPSGAQVLLRCLTLLQRLLQEHRLKTQSELDRINAQYLEVKCSAMILKLRMEELKILSDTYTVEKVEVHRLIRDRLEGAIHLQEQDMEKSRQVLNSYEVLGEEFDRLVKEYTVLKQATENKRWALLEFNKAYR
;
A
#
# COMPACT_ATOMS: atom_id res chain seq x y z
N MET A 1 -21.58 -49.87 -32.52
CA MET A 1 -22.55 -48.76 -32.54
C MET A 1 -22.40 -47.97 -31.26
N ALA A 2 -21.80 -46.79 -31.35
CA ALA A 2 -21.97 -45.63 -30.47
C ALA A 2 -21.15 -44.53 -31.14
N SER A 3 -21.79 -43.95 -32.13
CA SER A 3 -21.26 -42.93 -33.03
C SER A 3 -21.45 -41.57 -32.37
N GLY A 4 -20.47 -40.68 -32.57
CA GLY A 4 -20.69 -39.24 -32.62
C GLY A 4 -20.72 -38.52 -31.27
N ASP A 5 -19.60 -37.87 -30.95
CA ASP A 5 -19.56 -36.56 -30.28
C ASP A 5 -18.30 -35.85 -30.79
N PHE A 6 -18.24 -35.63 -32.11
CA PHE A 6 -17.33 -34.63 -32.66
C PHE A 6 -17.95 -33.27 -32.32
N CYS A 7 -17.35 -32.54 -31.38
CA CYS A 7 -17.66 -31.12 -31.20
C CYS A 7 -17.60 -30.45 -32.58
N SER A 8 -18.71 -29.82 -32.97
CA SER A 8 -18.78 -29.11 -34.22
C SER A 8 -17.77 -27.94 -34.20
N PRO A 9 -17.12 -27.59 -35.34
CA PRO A 9 -16.07 -26.56 -35.36
C PRO A 9 -16.52 -25.17 -34.86
N GLY A 10 -17.83 -24.91 -34.86
CA GLY A 10 -18.42 -23.66 -34.36
C GLY A 10 -18.53 -23.61 -32.84
N GLU A 11 -18.92 -24.70 -32.17
CA GLU A 11 -19.07 -24.77 -30.71
C GLU A 11 -17.73 -24.68 -29.98
N GLY A 12 -16.67 -25.25 -30.58
CA GLY A 12 -15.31 -25.15 -30.03
C GLY A 12 -14.78 -23.72 -29.95
N MET A 13 -15.07 -22.88 -30.95
CA MET A 13 -14.63 -21.47 -30.99
C MET A 13 -15.33 -20.60 -29.96
N GLU A 14 -16.64 -20.79 -29.73
CA GLU A 14 -17.39 -20.06 -28.70
C GLU A 14 -16.91 -20.42 -27.29
N ILE A 15 -16.66 -21.71 -27.04
CA ILE A 15 -16.10 -22.23 -25.78
C ILE A 15 -14.72 -21.61 -25.49
N LEU A 16 -13.86 -21.50 -26.51
CA LEU A 16 -12.54 -20.91 -26.38
C LEU A 16 -12.60 -19.40 -26.07
N GLN A 17 -13.48 -18.67 -26.74
CA GLN A 17 -13.67 -17.23 -26.49
C GLN A 17 -14.21 -16.95 -25.08
N GLN A 18 -15.11 -17.80 -24.58
CA GLN A 18 -15.73 -17.67 -23.27
C GLN A 18 -14.81 -18.06 -22.10
N VAL A 19 -13.81 -18.92 -22.35
CA VAL A 19 -12.76 -19.26 -21.37
C VAL A 19 -11.67 -18.18 -21.34
N CYS A 20 -11.24 -17.68 -22.49
CA CYS A 20 -10.24 -16.60 -22.57
C CYS A 20 -10.72 -15.28 -21.96
N SER A 21 -12.04 -15.00 -22.00
CA SER A 21 -12.59 -13.77 -21.41
C SER A 21 -12.63 -13.76 -19.90
N LYS A 22 -12.66 -14.94 -19.24
CA LYS A 22 -12.83 -15.09 -17.79
C LYS A 22 -11.53 -15.23 -16.99
N GLN A 23 -10.35 -15.04 -17.63
CA GLN A 23 -9.00 -15.09 -17.05
C GLN A 23 -8.91 -15.75 -15.66
N LEU A 24 -8.98 -17.09 -15.60
CA LEU A 24 -8.90 -17.82 -14.33
C LEU A 24 -7.43 -17.88 -13.85
N PRO A 25 -7.09 -17.33 -12.67
CA PRO A 25 -5.77 -17.53 -12.08
C PRO A 25 -5.58 -19.01 -11.72
N PRO A 26 -4.41 -19.62 -11.93
CA PRO A 26 -3.11 -19.03 -12.30
C PRO A 26 -2.77 -19.14 -13.81
N CYS A 27 -3.74 -19.39 -14.69
CA CYS A 27 -3.46 -19.81 -16.06
C CYS A 27 -3.40 -18.61 -17.04
N ASN A 28 -2.19 -18.18 -17.40
CA ASN A 28 -1.98 -17.31 -18.56
C ASN A 28 -2.10 -18.13 -19.86
N LEU A 29 -3.32 -18.35 -20.32
CA LEU A 29 -3.61 -19.24 -21.45
C LEU A 29 -3.54 -18.49 -22.77
N SER A 30 -2.72 -18.99 -23.71
CA SER A 30 -2.79 -18.56 -25.10
C SER A 30 -3.93 -19.29 -25.84
N LYS A 31 -4.44 -18.71 -26.95
CA LYS A 31 -5.49 -19.34 -27.76
C LYS A 31 -4.98 -20.65 -28.38
N GLU A 32 -3.68 -20.71 -28.63
CA GLU A 32 -2.96 -21.82 -29.20
C GLU A 32 -2.88 -23.02 -28.24
N ASP A 33 -2.71 -22.78 -26.93
CA ASP A 33 -2.67 -23.84 -25.91
C ASP A 33 -4.01 -24.58 -25.73
N LEU A 34 -5.10 -23.83 -25.89
CA LEU A 34 -6.46 -24.35 -25.75
C LEU A 34 -6.94 -25.11 -26.99
N LEU A 35 -6.44 -24.75 -28.18
CA LEU A 35 -6.70 -25.49 -29.42
C LEU A 35 -6.06 -26.89 -29.39
N GLN A 36 -4.92 -27.05 -28.73
CA GLN A 36 -4.24 -28.34 -28.57
C GLN A 36 -4.93 -29.27 -27.55
N ASN A 37 -5.76 -28.73 -26.64
CA ASN A 37 -6.34 -29.48 -25.52
C ASN A 37 -7.85 -29.19 -25.30
N PRO A 38 -8.75 -29.76 -26.13
CA PRO A 38 -10.20 -29.48 -26.05
C PRO A 38 -10.89 -30.01 -24.78
N TYR A 39 -10.33 -31.02 -24.10
CA TYR A 39 -10.86 -31.47 -22.81
C TYR A 39 -10.51 -30.52 -21.66
N PHE A 40 -9.38 -29.82 -21.78
CA PHE A 40 -8.94 -28.83 -20.80
C PHE A 40 -9.81 -27.56 -20.85
N SER A 41 -10.23 -27.12 -22.06
CA SER A 41 -11.20 -26.03 -22.19
C SER A 41 -12.55 -26.35 -21.57
N LYS A 42 -13.04 -27.60 -21.69
CA LYS A 42 -14.26 -28.07 -21.03
C LYS A 42 -14.14 -28.08 -19.49
N LEU A 43 -12.97 -28.46 -18.96
CA LEU A 43 -12.69 -28.40 -17.51
C LEU A 43 -12.68 -26.95 -17.01
N LEU A 44 -12.03 -26.04 -17.74
CA LEU A 44 -11.99 -24.62 -17.38
C LEU A 44 -13.37 -23.96 -17.43
N LEU A 45 -14.21 -24.35 -18.39
CA LEU A 45 -15.61 -23.92 -18.42
C LEU A 45 -16.37 -24.38 -17.16
N ASN A 46 -16.22 -25.66 -16.78
CA ASN A 46 -16.86 -26.19 -15.58
C ASN A 46 -16.33 -25.50 -14.31
N LEU A 47 -15.02 -25.23 -14.23
CA LEU A 47 -14.43 -24.48 -13.12
C LEU A 47 -14.95 -23.04 -13.07
N SER A 48 -15.15 -22.38 -14.22
CA SER A 48 -15.71 -21.02 -14.29
C SER A 48 -17.16 -20.92 -13.79
N GLN A 49 -17.86 -22.04 -13.64
CA GLN A 49 -19.19 -22.08 -13.02
C GLN A 49 -19.13 -22.08 -11.50
N HIS A 50 -17.96 -22.32 -10.92
CA HIS A 50 -17.76 -22.46 -9.48
C HIS A 50 -16.77 -21.45 -8.91
N VAL A 51 -15.89 -20.88 -9.73
CA VAL A 51 -14.78 -20.02 -9.35
C VAL A 51 -14.81 -18.71 -10.16
N ASP A 52 -14.53 -17.59 -9.49
CA ASP A 52 -14.45 -16.27 -10.10
C ASP A 52 -13.03 -15.91 -10.61
N GLU A 53 -12.90 -14.75 -11.25
CA GLU A 53 -11.62 -14.22 -11.78
C GLU A 53 -10.54 -14.02 -10.71
N SER A 54 -10.91 -14.08 -9.42
CA SER A 54 -9.97 -13.97 -8.30
C SER A 54 -9.51 -15.33 -7.75
N GLY A 55 -10.05 -16.43 -8.28
CA GLY A 55 -9.78 -17.78 -7.79
C GLY A 55 -10.62 -18.18 -6.56
N LEU A 56 -11.61 -17.37 -6.18
CA LEU A 56 -12.53 -17.66 -5.07
C LEU A 56 -13.76 -18.41 -5.55
N SER A 57 -14.32 -19.26 -4.69
CA SER A 57 -15.61 -19.87 -4.98
C SER A 57 -16.70 -18.80 -5.07
N LEU A 58 -17.65 -18.95 -5.99
CA LEU A 58 -18.74 -17.98 -6.18
C LEU A 58 -19.55 -17.72 -4.89
N THR A 59 -19.68 -18.70 -4.00
CA THR A 59 -20.36 -18.51 -2.70
C THR A 59 -19.53 -17.62 -1.78
N LEU A 60 -18.24 -17.93 -1.65
CA LEU A 60 -17.29 -17.17 -0.84
C LEU A 60 -17.09 -15.75 -1.36
N ALA A 61 -17.03 -15.56 -2.69
CA ALA A 61 -16.96 -14.25 -3.31
C ALA A 61 -18.20 -13.38 -3.01
N LYS A 62 -19.39 -14.00 -2.99
CA LYS A 62 -20.64 -13.32 -2.60
C LYS A 62 -20.63 -12.94 -1.12
N GLU A 63 -20.23 -13.86 -0.24
CA GLU A 63 -20.10 -13.60 1.20
C GLU A 63 -19.08 -12.48 1.48
N GLN A 64 -17.93 -12.52 0.80
CA GLN A 64 -16.91 -11.48 0.91
C GLN A 64 -17.44 -10.13 0.42
N ALA A 65 -18.14 -10.09 -0.72
CA ALA A 65 -18.76 -8.86 -1.22
C ALA A 65 -19.82 -8.31 -0.26
N GLN A 66 -20.60 -9.18 0.39
CA GLN A 66 -21.58 -8.80 1.41
C GLN A 66 -20.91 -8.25 2.68
N ALA A 67 -19.89 -8.94 3.20
CA ALA A 67 -19.10 -8.48 4.33
C ALA A 67 -18.45 -7.11 4.04
N TRP A 68 -17.90 -6.90 2.83
CA TRP A 68 -17.36 -5.60 2.43
C TRP A 68 -18.43 -4.51 2.33
N LYS A 69 -19.67 -4.84 1.93
CA LYS A 69 -20.79 -3.89 1.96
C LYS A 69 -21.16 -3.52 3.39
N GLU A 70 -21.22 -4.48 4.29
CA GLU A 70 -21.52 -4.28 5.71
C GLU A 70 -20.43 -3.45 6.41
N VAL A 71 -19.15 -3.74 6.18
CA VAL A 71 -18.03 -2.94 6.69
C VAL A 71 -18.10 -1.50 6.18
N ARG A 72 -18.41 -1.29 4.90
CA ARG A 72 -18.58 0.06 4.34
C ARG A 72 -19.76 0.80 4.98
N LEU A 73 -20.85 0.10 5.26
CA LEU A 73 -22.01 0.67 5.95
C LEU A 73 -21.64 1.08 7.37
N HIS A 74 -21.03 0.18 8.16
CA HIS A 74 -20.59 0.48 9.52
C HIS A 74 -19.59 1.62 9.57
N LYS A 75 -18.61 1.64 8.66
CA LYS A 75 -17.66 2.74 8.55
C LYS A 75 -18.37 4.08 8.27
N THR A 76 -19.35 4.08 7.37
CA THR A 76 -20.10 5.30 7.05
C THR A 76 -20.92 5.79 8.24
N THR A 77 -21.61 4.89 8.94
CA THR A 77 -22.38 5.21 10.14
C THR A 77 -21.49 5.73 11.26
N TRP A 78 -20.35 5.07 11.50
CA TRP A 78 -19.37 5.49 12.49
C TRP A 78 -18.77 6.86 12.16
N LEU A 79 -18.37 7.08 10.91
CA LEU A 79 -17.85 8.39 10.47
C LEU A 79 -18.87 9.51 10.67
N ARG A 80 -20.15 9.25 10.39
CA ARG A 80 -21.23 10.22 10.66
C ARG A 80 -21.32 10.57 12.14
N SER A 81 -21.31 9.58 13.03
CA SER A 81 -21.32 9.83 14.49
C SER A 81 -20.06 10.54 14.98
N GLU A 82 -18.90 10.16 14.45
CA GLU A 82 -17.61 10.76 14.82
C GLU A 82 -17.51 12.23 14.41
N ILE A 83 -17.96 12.57 13.19
CA ILE A 83 -18.00 13.96 12.71
C ILE A 83 -18.91 14.80 13.60
N LEU A 84 -20.11 14.30 13.91
CA LEU A 84 -21.05 15.02 14.80
C LEU A 84 -20.45 15.23 16.19
N HIS A 85 -19.82 14.20 16.76
CA HIS A 85 -19.17 14.31 18.07
C HIS A 85 -18.04 15.35 18.07
N ARG A 86 -17.17 15.34 17.06
CA ARG A 86 -16.08 16.32 16.94
C ARG A 86 -16.60 17.75 16.79
N VAL A 87 -17.62 17.97 15.95
CA VAL A 87 -18.21 19.32 15.79
C VAL A 87 -18.80 19.81 17.10
N ILE A 88 -19.46 18.94 17.88
CA ILE A 88 -19.98 19.31 19.20
C ILE A 88 -18.84 19.65 20.18
N GLN A 89 -17.75 18.89 20.19
CA GLN A 89 -16.58 19.20 21.02
C GLN A 89 -15.90 20.52 20.63
N GLU A 90 -15.73 20.76 19.33
CA GLU A 90 -15.20 22.03 18.83
C GLU A 90 -16.09 23.20 19.22
N LEU A 91 -17.42 23.06 19.09
CA LEU A 91 -18.38 24.06 19.55
C LEU A 91 -18.22 24.37 21.04
N LEU A 92 -18.09 23.35 21.90
CA LEU A 92 -17.85 23.57 23.33
C LEU A 92 -16.57 24.38 23.59
N VAL A 93 -15.48 24.08 22.87
CA VAL A 93 -14.22 24.82 22.98
C VAL A 93 -14.39 26.26 22.47
N ASP A 94 -15.06 26.45 21.34
CA ASP A 94 -15.34 27.77 20.79
C ASP A 94 -16.17 28.63 21.76
N TYR A 95 -17.19 28.04 22.39
CA TYR A 95 -18.00 28.72 23.40
C TYR A 95 -17.21 29.00 24.68
N TYR A 96 -16.31 28.10 25.10
CA TYR A 96 -15.42 28.33 26.24
C TYR A 96 -14.45 29.50 25.99
N VAL A 97 -13.89 29.60 24.79
CA VAL A 97 -13.04 30.74 24.39
C VAL A 97 -13.86 32.02 24.34
N LYS A 98 -15.05 31.98 23.72
CA LYS A 98 -15.97 33.14 23.67
C LYS A 98 -16.38 33.60 25.07
N MET A 99 -16.59 32.70 26.02
CA MET A 99 -16.91 32.99 27.43
C MET A 99 -15.84 33.80 28.16
N GLN A 100 -14.58 33.74 27.69
CA GLN A 100 -13.50 34.58 28.21
C GLN A 100 -13.52 36.00 27.63
N ASP A 101 -14.18 36.22 26.49
CA ASP A 101 -14.41 37.53 25.90
C ASP A 101 -15.67 38.22 26.49
N THR A 102 -15.63 39.54 26.66
CA THR A 102 -16.71 40.33 27.29
C THR A 102 -18.06 40.38 26.53
N ASN A 103 -18.17 39.74 25.36
CA ASN A 103 -19.30 39.87 24.43
C ASN A 103 -20.36 38.75 24.54
N VAL A 104 -20.33 37.91 25.58
CA VAL A 104 -21.21 36.73 25.67
C VAL A 104 -22.61 37.07 26.17
N THR A 105 -23.61 36.70 25.38
CA THR A 105 -25.03 36.86 25.71
C THR A 105 -25.41 35.91 26.84
N SER A 106 -26.33 36.31 27.73
CA SER A 106 -26.84 35.43 28.80
C SER A 106 -27.43 34.10 28.27
N GLU A 107 -27.93 34.10 27.04
CA GLU A 107 -28.44 32.91 26.34
C GLU A 107 -27.32 31.95 25.91
N ASP A 108 -26.14 32.47 25.56
CA ASP A 108 -24.98 31.66 25.15
C ASP A 108 -24.41 30.90 26.35
N LYS A 109 -24.43 31.52 27.53
CA LYS A 109 -24.03 30.90 28.80
C LYS A 109 -24.97 29.74 29.15
N LYS A 110 -26.28 30.00 29.12
CA LYS A 110 -27.30 28.97 29.35
C LYS A 110 -27.21 27.81 28.37
N PHE A 111 -26.94 28.11 27.09
CA PHE A 111 -26.75 27.09 26.05
C PHE A 111 -25.54 26.21 26.34
N HIS A 112 -24.38 26.81 26.66
CA HIS A 112 -23.15 26.07 26.97
C HIS A 112 -23.30 25.18 28.22
N GLU A 113 -23.83 25.73 29.31
CA GLU A 113 -24.06 25.01 30.57
C GLU A 113 -25.03 23.83 30.39
N THR A 114 -26.13 24.04 29.66
CA THR A 114 -27.12 22.99 29.39
C THR A 114 -26.54 21.87 28.52
N LEU A 115 -25.70 22.22 27.53
CA LEU A 115 -25.04 21.26 26.66
C LEU A 115 -23.98 20.44 27.41
N GLU A 116 -23.16 21.08 28.23
CA GLU A 116 -22.15 20.43 29.06
C GLU A 116 -22.79 19.47 30.07
N GLN A 117 -23.82 19.93 30.79
CA GLN A 117 -24.58 19.09 31.73
C GLN A 117 -25.17 17.85 31.05
N ARG A 118 -25.76 17.99 29.85
CA ARG A 118 -26.29 16.83 29.10
C ARG A 118 -25.21 15.84 28.70
N LEU A 119 -24.05 16.32 28.25
CA LEU A 119 -22.95 15.45 27.85
C LEU A 119 -22.37 14.70 29.04
N LEU A 120 -22.13 15.39 30.15
CA LEU A 120 -21.67 14.78 31.40
C LEU A 120 -22.65 13.72 31.92
N VAL A 121 -23.96 14.03 31.98
CA VAL A 121 -24.97 13.05 32.40
C VAL A 121 -24.99 11.83 31.47
N THR A 122 -24.83 12.03 30.17
CA THR A 122 -24.79 10.92 29.20
C THR A 122 -23.53 10.06 29.37
N GLU A 123 -22.38 10.68 29.64
CA GLU A 123 -21.13 9.96 29.93
C GLU A 123 -21.20 9.18 31.23
N LEU A 124 -21.75 9.79 32.29
CA LEU A 124 -22.00 9.12 33.57
C LEU A 124 -22.98 7.95 33.40
N MET A 125 -24.03 8.11 32.59
CA MET A 125 -24.98 7.04 32.29
C MET A 125 -24.34 5.89 31.50
N ARG A 126 -23.40 6.18 30.59
CA ARG A 126 -22.61 5.18 29.87
C ARG A 126 -21.65 4.43 30.80
N LEU A 127 -20.97 5.15 31.70
CA LEU A 127 -20.05 4.57 32.69
C LEU A 127 -20.78 3.65 33.68
N LEU A 128 -22.04 3.96 34.01
CA LEU A 128 -22.90 3.10 34.83
C LEU A 128 -23.39 1.83 34.12
N GLY A 129 -23.24 1.73 32.79
CA GLY A 129 -23.48 0.53 31.98
C GLY A 129 -24.89 -0.08 32.03
N PRO A 130 -25.21 -1.06 31.17
CA PRO A 130 -26.26 -2.03 31.48
C PRO A 130 -25.69 -2.92 32.59
N SER A 131 -26.16 -2.74 33.81
CA SER A 131 -25.88 -3.63 34.94
C SER A 131 -26.41 -5.03 34.63
N GLN A 132 -25.61 -5.83 33.92
CA GLN A 132 -25.75 -7.27 33.89
C GLN A 132 -25.28 -7.77 35.25
N GLU A 133 -26.29 -8.18 36.03
CA GLU A 133 -26.18 -8.98 37.25
C GLU A 133 -25.50 -8.28 38.44
N ARG A 134 -26.34 -8.05 39.47
CA ARG A 134 -26.00 -7.52 40.79
C ARG A 134 -24.92 -8.38 41.45
N GLU A 135 -23.75 -7.83 41.73
CA GLU A 135 -22.93 -8.22 42.91
C GLU A 135 -22.03 -7.07 43.43
N ILE A 136 -21.77 -6.02 42.65
CA ILE A 136 -20.94 -4.89 43.09
C ILE A 136 -21.81 -3.62 43.17
N PRO A 137 -21.99 -3.00 44.35
CA PRO A 137 -22.60 -1.67 44.44
C PRO A 137 -21.81 -0.69 43.55
N PRO A 138 -22.47 0.23 42.83
CA PRO A 138 -21.76 1.30 42.14
C PRO A 138 -20.78 1.95 43.12
N LEU A 139 -19.54 2.24 42.70
CA LEU A 139 -18.44 2.73 43.55
C LEU A 139 -18.78 3.97 44.42
N LEU A 140 -19.91 4.63 44.17
CA LEU A 140 -20.46 5.79 44.87
C LEU A 140 -21.95 5.65 45.29
N GLY A 141 -22.58 4.48 45.13
CA GLY A 141 -24.00 4.28 45.45
C GLY A 141 -25.00 5.07 44.60
N MET A 142 -24.53 5.69 43.50
CA MET A 142 -25.39 6.46 42.59
C MET A 142 -26.23 5.55 41.71
N GLU A 143 -27.55 5.74 41.75
CA GLU A 143 -28.49 5.04 40.89
C GLU A 143 -28.80 5.84 39.61
N LYS A 144 -29.34 5.15 38.60
CA LYS A 144 -29.78 5.80 37.35
C LYS A 144 -30.90 6.83 37.59
N ALA A 145 -31.66 6.68 38.67
CA ALA A 145 -32.70 7.63 39.08
C ALA A 145 -32.10 8.98 39.51
N ASP A 146 -30.99 8.96 40.26
CA ASP A 146 -30.32 10.17 40.75
C ASP A 146 -29.74 11.02 39.61
N LEU A 147 -29.30 10.37 38.53
CA LEU A 147 -28.84 11.07 37.32
C LEU A 147 -29.97 11.67 36.48
N LEU A 148 -31.19 11.12 36.57
CA LEU A 148 -32.35 11.68 35.90
C LEU A 148 -32.82 12.98 36.58
N GLU A 149 -32.52 13.18 37.86
CA GLU A 149 -32.77 14.45 38.57
C GLU A 149 -31.79 15.56 38.16
N LEU A 150 -30.58 15.19 37.71
CA LEU A 150 -29.56 16.13 37.20
C LEU A 150 -29.79 16.54 35.73
N MET A 151 -30.85 16.03 35.09
CA MET A 151 -31.20 16.38 33.73
C MET A 151 -31.74 17.84 33.67
N PRO A 152 -31.21 18.71 32.78
CA PRO A 152 -31.83 19.99 32.48
C PRO A 152 -33.34 19.91 32.26
N LEU A 153 -34.04 20.98 32.68
CA LEU A 153 -35.48 21.17 32.50
C LEU A 153 -35.90 20.84 31.05
N SER A 154 -37.05 20.21 30.88
CA SER A 154 -37.50 19.72 29.57
C SER A 154 -37.63 20.82 28.52
N GLU A 155 -38.00 22.03 28.94
CA GLU A 155 -38.12 23.21 28.07
C GLU A 155 -36.75 23.70 27.57
N ASP A 156 -35.77 23.83 28.48
CA ASP A 156 -34.40 24.24 28.16
C ASP A 156 -33.71 23.22 27.23
N PHE A 157 -34.03 21.94 27.40
CA PHE A 157 -33.51 20.89 26.52
C PHE A 157 -34.07 20.96 25.10
N VAL A 158 -35.38 21.20 24.94
CA VAL A 158 -36.00 21.28 23.61
C VAL A 158 -35.48 22.52 22.86
N TRP A 159 -35.36 23.65 23.56
CA TRP A 159 -34.75 24.86 23.02
C TRP A 159 -33.28 24.65 22.65
N MET A 160 -32.47 24.08 23.56
CA MET A 160 -31.05 23.80 23.32
C MET A 160 -30.88 22.84 22.13
N ARG A 161 -31.71 21.81 22.01
CA ARG A 161 -31.65 20.84 20.90
C ARG A 161 -31.93 21.50 19.55
N ALA A 162 -32.94 22.38 19.47
CA ALA A 162 -33.26 23.10 18.25
C ALA A 162 -32.10 24.04 17.85
N ARG A 163 -31.53 24.76 18.83
CA ARG A 163 -30.37 25.64 18.63
C ARG A 163 -29.11 24.88 18.23
N LEU A 164 -28.83 23.74 18.88
CA LEU A 164 -27.68 22.88 18.59
C LEU A 164 -27.74 22.36 17.15
N GLN A 165 -28.92 21.98 16.66
CA GLN A 165 -29.09 21.55 15.28
C GLN A 165 -28.66 22.63 14.29
N GLN A 166 -29.13 23.87 14.50
CA GLN A 166 -28.76 25.00 13.64
C GLN A 166 -27.26 25.30 13.69
N GLU A 167 -26.66 25.34 14.89
CA GLU A 167 -25.24 25.64 15.06
C GLU A 167 -24.33 24.56 14.43
N VAL A 168 -24.69 23.28 14.58
CA VAL A 168 -23.98 22.16 13.94
C VAL A 168 -24.09 22.24 12.42
N GLU A 169 -25.28 22.55 11.88
CA GLU A 169 -25.47 22.75 10.45
C GLU A 169 -24.61 23.90 9.90
N GLU A 170 -24.54 25.02 10.62
CA GLU A 170 -23.70 26.17 10.22
C GLU A 170 -22.21 25.85 10.26
N GLN A 171 -21.72 25.17 11.30
CA GLN A 171 -20.30 24.77 11.38
C GLN A 171 -19.92 23.75 10.31
N LEU A 172 -20.79 22.78 10.05
CA LEU A 172 -20.58 21.82 8.96
C LEU A 172 -20.54 22.51 7.60
N LYS A 173 -21.44 23.47 7.34
CA LYS A 173 -21.42 24.28 6.12
C LYS A 173 -20.10 25.03 5.97
N LYS A 174 -19.64 25.71 7.03
CA LYS A 174 -18.36 26.43 7.01
C LYS A 174 -17.19 25.51 6.67
N LYS A 175 -17.08 24.35 7.33
CA LYS A 175 -16.03 23.36 7.05
C LYS A 175 -16.09 22.83 5.63
N CYS A 176 -17.29 22.52 5.12
CA CYS A 176 -17.49 22.10 3.73
C CYS A 176 -17.04 23.20 2.74
N PHE A 177 -17.31 24.47 3.04
CA PHE A 177 -16.84 25.59 2.22
C PHE A 177 -15.33 25.76 2.30
N THR A 178 -14.70 25.61 3.47
CA THR A 178 -13.24 25.62 3.62
C THR A 178 -12.60 24.50 2.80
N LEU A 179 -13.16 23.29 2.85
CA LEU A 179 -12.71 22.17 2.02
C LEU A 179 -12.85 22.50 0.54
N LEU A 180 -14.00 23.03 0.10
CA LEU A 180 -14.18 23.45 -1.28
C LEU A 180 -13.13 24.49 -1.71
N CYS A 181 -12.86 25.50 -0.90
CA CYS A 181 -11.87 26.55 -1.22
C CYS A 181 -10.43 26.01 -1.27
N TYR A 182 -10.12 24.94 -0.52
CA TYR A 182 -8.85 24.23 -0.63
C TYR A 182 -8.71 23.52 -1.99
N TYR A 183 -9.79 22.94 -2.51
CA TYR A 183 -9.79 22.26 -3.81
C TYR A 183 -9.90 23.23 -5.00
N ASP A 184 -10.71 24.28 -4.90
CA ASP A 184 -10.85 25.33 -5.91
C ASP A 184 -10.79 26.72 -5.27
N PRO A 185 -9.62 27.38 -5.29
CA PRO A 185 -9.43 28.71 -4.70
C PRO A 185 -10.32 29.80 -5.30
N ASN A 186 -10.79 29.62 -6.54
CA ASN A 186 -11.67 30.59 -7.19
C ASN A 186 -13.09 30.58 -6.63
N SER A 187 -13.45 29.50 -5.90
CA SER A 187 -14.76 29.38 -5.27
C SER A 187 -14.93 30.28 -4.04
N ASP A 188 -13.88 30.94 -3.54
CA ASP A 188 -14.00 31.80 -2.35
C ASP A 188 -14.87 33.04 -2.58
N ALA A 189 -14.89 33.58 -3.81
CA ALA A 189 -15.72 34.71 -4.19
C ALA A 189 -17.20 34.36 -4.45
N ASP A 190 -17.55 33.07 -4.48
CA ASP A 190 -18.91 32.62 -4.80
C ASP A 190 -19.89 32.83 -3.64
N SER A 191 -21.18 33.00 -3.98
CA SER A 191 -22.25 33.02 -2.99
C SER A 191 -22.41 31.65 -2.30
N GLU A 192 -22.96 31.65 -1.07
CA GLU A 192 -23.13 30.43 -0.28
C GLU A 192 -23.96 29.35 -0.99
N THR A 193 -24.94 29.75 -1.82
CA THR A 193 -25.77 28.82 -2.60
C THR A 193 -24.97 28.13 -3.70
N VAL A 194 -24.07 28.86 -4.36
CA VAL A 194 -23.17 28.32 -5.38
C VAL A 194 -22.10 27.45 -4.74
N LYS A 195 -21.53 27.86 -3.59
CA LYS A 195 -20.61 27.04 -2.79
C LYS A 195 -21.27 25.73 -2.36
N ALA A 196 -22.52 25.76 -1.89
CA ALA A 196 -23.26 24.57 -1.52
C ALA A 196 -23.46 23.62 -2.72
N ALA A 197 -23.88 24.14 -3.88
CA ALA A 197 -24.03 23.34 -5.09
C ALA A 197 -22.71 22.70 -5.55
N LYS A 198 -21.59 23.45 -5.47
CA LYS A 198 -20.25 22.94 -5.77
C LYS A 198 -19.79 21.86 -4.78
N VAL A 199 -20.06 22.02 -3.48
CA VAL A 199 -19.79 21.00 -2.45
C VAL A 199 -20.55 19.69 -2.75
N TRP A 200 -21.82 19.78 -3.15
CA TRP A 200 -22.59 18.59 -3.54
C TRP A 200 -21.94 17.85 -4.71
N LYS A 201 -21.41 18.59 -5.68
CA LYS A 201 -20.70 18.01 -6.83
C LYS A 201 -19.29 17.51 -6.49
N LEU A 202 -18.66 18.06 -5.45
CA LEU A 202 -17.29 17.71 -5.03
C LEU A 202 -17.15 16.22 -4.70
N ALA A 203 -18.17 15.61 -4.08
CA ALA A 203 -18.16 14.17 -3.79
C ALA A 203 -18.04 13.32 -5.07
N GLU A 204 -18.76 13.69 -6.13
CA GLU A 204 -18.68 13.00 -7.42
C GLU A 204 -17.33 13.21 -8.11
N VAL A 205 -16.77 14.42 -8.02
CA VAL A 205 -15.44 14.73 -8.55
C VAL A 205 -14.37 13.89 -7.85
N LEU A 206 -14.42 13.81 -6.51
CA LEU A 206 -13.47 13.02 -5.72
C LEU A 206 -13.55 11.52 -6.01
N VAL A 207 -14.76 10.98 -6.22
CA VAL A 207 -14.93 9.59 -6.65
C VAL A 207 -14.33 9.36 -8.05
N GLY A 208 -14.54 10.30 -8.96
CA GLY A 208 -13.93 10.26 -10.30
C GLY A 208 -12.40 10.28 -10.24
N GLU A 209 -11.81 11.18 -9.45
CA GLU A 209 -10.36 11.26 -9.23
C GLU A 209 -9.80 10.00 -8.56
N GLN A 210 -10.53 9.45 -7.58
CA GLN A 210 -10.15 8.18 -6.94
C GLN A 210 -10.10 7.04 -7.96
N GLN A 211 -11.09 6.96 -8.85
CA GLN A 211 -11.12 5.94 -9.91
C GLN A 211 -9.96 6.13 -10.89
N GLN A 212 -9.73 7.35 -11.36
CA GLN A 212 -8.60 7.66 -12.24
C GLN A 212 -7.25 7.30 -11.60
N CYS A 213 -7.10 7.55 -10.30
CA CYS A 213 -5.89 7.17 -9.56
C CYS A 213 -5.72 5.65 -9.48
N GLN A 214 -6.81 4.90 -9.28
CA GLN A 214 -6.79 3.43 -9.30
C GLN A 214 -6.45 2.89 -10.69
N ASP A 215 -7.03 3.45 -11.74
CA ASP A 215 -6.79 3.04 -13.13
C ASP A 215 -5.33 3.31 -13.52
N ALA A 216 -4.80 4.50 -13.20
CA ALA A 216 -3.39 4.84 -13.40
C ALA A 216 -2.46 3.91 -12.63
N LYS A 217 -2.82 3.50 -11.41
CA LYS A 217 -2.06 2.52 -10.61
C LYS A 217 -2.08 1.14 -11.25
N SER A 218 -3.21 0.71 -11.80
CA SER A 218 -3.32 -0.56 -12.54
C SER A 218 -2.47 -0.53 -13.82
N GLN A 219 -2.53 0.57 -14.58
CA GLN A 219 -1.71 0.77 -15.77
C GLN A 219 -0.22 0.79 -15.43
N GLN A 220 0.17 1.42 -14.31
CA GLN A 220 1.55 1.42 -13.84
C GLN A 220 2.05 -0.01 -13.54
N LYS A 221 1.22 -0.85 -12.92
CA LYS A 221 1.56 -2.26 -12.66
C LYS A 221 1.74 -3.05 -13.95
N GLU A 222 0.87 -2.84 -14.94
CA GLU A 222 1.00 -3.48 -16.25
C GLU A 222 2.30 -3.08 -16.96
N GLN A 223 2.62 -1.78 -16.96
CA GLN A 223 3.88 -1.28 -17.52
C GLN A 223 5.10 -1.85 -16.78
N MET A 224 5.02 -2.00 -15.46
CA MET A 224 6.08 -2.64 -14.66
C MET A 224 6.30 -4.09 -15.08
N LEU A 225 5.24 -4.88 -15.23
CA LEU A 225 5.33 -6.27 -15.70
C LEU A 225 5.92 -6.38 -17.11
N LEU A 226 5.53 -5.47 -18.02
CA LEU A 226 6.11 -5.40 -19.36
C LEU A 226 7.61 -5.06 -19.33
N LEU A 227 8.01 -4.14 -18.46
CA LEU A 227 9.41 -3.79 -18.26
C LEU A 227 10.20 -4.96 -17.66
N GLU A 228 9.65 -5.66 -16.67
CA GLU A 228 10.26 -6.88 -16.11
C GLU A 228 10.45 -7.95 -17.17
N LYS A 229 9.43 -8.22 -17.99
CA LYS A 229 9.52 -9.16 -19.11
C LYS A 229 10.62 -8.78 -20.09
N LYS A 230 10.69 -7.50 -20.49
CA LYS A 230 11.76 -6.99 -21.36
C LYS A 230 13.13 -7.11 -20.68
N SER A 231 13.24 -6.79 -19.41
CA SER A 231 14.49 -6.89 -18.64
C SER A 231 14.97 -8.34 -18.52
N ALA A 232 14.06 -9.30 -18.38
CA ALA A 232 14.38 -10.72 -18.37
C ALA A 232 14.88 -11.19 -19.75
N THR A 233 14.24 -10.74 -20.83
CA THR A 233 14.70 -11.03 -22.20
C THR A 233 16.09 -10.44 -22.47
N TYR A 234 16.34 -9.19 -22.07
CA TYR A 234 17.67 -8.60 -22.19
C TYR A 234 18.70 -9.35 -21.35
N SER A 235 18.37 -9.70 -20.10
CA SER A 235 19.26 -10.46 -19.22
C SER A 235 19.61 -11.84 -19.80
N GLN A 236 18.67 -12.53 -20.44
CA GLN A 236 18.92 -13.78 -21.16
C GLN A 236 19.84 -13.58 -22.38
N VAL A 237 19.68 -12.48 -23.12
CA VAL A 237 20.56 -12.12 -24.25
C VAL A 237 21.97 -11.78 -23.76
N TYR A 238 22.11 -11.05 -22.64
CA TYR A 238 23.41 -10.75 -22.02
C TYR A 238 24.07 -11.96 -21.38
N GLN A 239 23.31 -12.93 -20.86
CA GLN A 239 23.85 -14.23 -20.40
C GLN A 239 24.28 -15.13 -21.57
N GLY A 240 23.60 -15.04 -22.72
CA GLY A 240 23.98 -15.74 -23.95
C GLY A 240 25.17 -15.12 -24.68
N MET A 241 25.37 -13.81 -24.56
CA MET A 241 26.56 -13.10 -25.03
C MET A 241 27.55 -12.95 -23.87
N GLY A 242 28.26 -14.02 -23.52
CA GLY A 242 29.27 -13.97 -22.47
C GLY A 242 30.48 -13.12 -22.84
N GLN A 243 30.39 -11.79 -22.73
CA GLN A 243 31.45 -10.82 -22.40
C GLN A 243 30.86 -9.41 -22.11
N PRO A 244 31.45 -8.62 -21.19
CA PRO A 244 30.87 -7.36 -20.73
C PRO A 244 31.22 -6.20 -21.66
N LEU A 245 30.26 -5.72 -22.46
CA LEU A 245 30.35 -4.40 -23.09
C LEU A 245 29.74 -3.36 -22.15
N SER A 246 30.58 -2.84 -21.27
CA SER A 246 30.33 -1.66 -20.47
C SER A 246 30.37 -0.40 -21.34
N PHE A 247 29.37 -0.13 -22.18
CA PHE A 247 29.25 1.21 -22.79
C PHE A 247 27.82 1.53 -23.23
N ILE A 248 27.37 2.72 -22.82
CA ILE A 248 26.25 3.51 -23.33
C ILE A 248 24.89 3.26 -22.68
N LEU A 249 24.62 4.01 -21.60
CA LEU A 249 23.28 4.53 -21.29
C LEU A 249 23.42 5.97 -20.79
N THR A 250 23.31 6.94 -21.69
CA THR A 250 23.00 8.33 -21.39
C THR A 250 21.55 8.61 -21.83
N PRO A 251 20.62 8.93 -20.91
CA PRO A 251 19.23 9.21 -21.27
C PRO A 251 19.05 10.70 -21.59
N GLY A 252 19.04 11.05 -22.89
CA GLY A 252 18.87 12.44 -23.34
C GLY A 252 17.93 12.63 -24.55
N ALA A 253 17.13 11.63 -24.93
CA ALA A 253 16.43 11.64 -26.22
C ALA A 253 14.92 11.32 -26.14
N LEU A 254 14.18 11.96 -25.21
CA LEU A 254 12.71 11.81 -25.15
C LEU A 254 11.97 13.13 -24.88
N LEU A 255 12.29 14.19 -25.62
CA LEU A 255 11.43 15.37 -25.73
C LEU A 255 11.48 15.93 -27.16
N GLU A 256 10.63 15.39 -28.04
CA GLU A 256 10.25 16.09 -29.26
C GLU A 256 9.48 17.37 -28.86
N LYS A 257 10.05 18.54 -29.18
CA LYS A 257 9.41 19.86 -29.00
C LYS A 257 8.86 20.37 -30.34
N PRO A 258 7.71 21.08 -30.36
CA PRO A 258 7.11 21.59 -31.59
C PRO A 258 7.91 22.77 -32.18
N LYS A 259 8.13 22.73 -33.49
CA LYS A 259 8.78 23.79 -34.30
C LYS A 259 7.82 24.97 -34.46
N ILE A 260 8.20 26.15 -33.94
CA ILE A 260 7.55 27.43 -34.27
C ILE A 260 8.08 27.86 -35.65
N PRO A 261 7.22 28.34 -36.58
CA PRO A 261 7.64 28.74 -37.92
C PRO A 261 8.63 29.91 -37.91
N ASP A 262 9.56 29.83 -38.85
CA ASP A 262 10.74 30.68 -39.02
C ASP A 262 10.36 32.13 -39.34
N LEU A 263 10.65 33.07 -38.43
CA LEU A 263 10.40 34.51 -38.63
C LEU A 263 11.26 35.12 -39.76
N GLY A 264 12.24 34.38 -40.28
CA GLY A 264 13.03 34.78 -41.45
C GLY A 264 12.17 34.99 -42.71
N SER A 265 11.03 34.29 -42.83
CA SER A 265 10.13 34.42 -43.97
C SER A 265 9.36 35.75 -43.99
N PHE A 266 9.15 36.40 -42.84
CA PHE A 266 8.41 37.67 -42.76
C PHE A 266 9.26 38.89 -43.17
N LEU A 267 10.59 38.81 -43.01
CA LEU A 267 11.48 39.94 -43.34
C LEU A 267 11.77 40.07 -44.84
N LEU A 268 11.62 38.98 -45.61
CA LEU A 268 11.72 39.02 -47.07
C LEU A 268 10.56 39.78 -47.73
N TYR A 269 9.40 39.88 -47.07
CA TYR A 269 8.21 40.54 -47.63
C TYR A 269 8.16 42.06 -47.42
N LEU A 270 8.90 42.61 -46.45
CA LEU A 270 8.90 44.06 -46.14
C LEU A 270 10.07 44.83 -46.77
N CYS A 271 10.96 44.14 -47.49
CA CYS A 271 12.20 44.72 -48.00
C CYS A 271 12.11 45.74 -49.17
N PRO A 272 11.02 45.91 -49.95
CA PRO A 272 11.05 46.86 -51.08
C PRO A 272 10.88 48.35 -50.75
N LEU A 273 10.62 48.76 -49.50
CA LEU A 273 10.10 50.12 -49.20
C LEU A 273 10.89 50.95 -48.17
N LEU A 274 12.09 50.54 -47.73
CA LEU A 274 12.83 51.28 -46.69
C LEU A 274 14.26 51.68 -47.13
N PRO A 275 14.69 52.95 -46.92
CA PRO A 275 16.03 53.40 -47.29
C PRO A 275 17.14 52.64 -46.53
N PRO A 276 18.32 52.44 -47.16
CA PRO A 276 19.35 51.50 -46.71
C PRO A 276 19.95 51.81 -45.33
N SER A 277 19.88 53.06 -44.88
CA SER A 277 20.33 53.48 -43.54
C SER A 277 19.35 53.11 -42.43
N GLY A 278 18.04 53.13 -42.70
CA GLY A 278 17.00 52.71 -41.73
C GLY A 278 16.91 51.19 -41.56
N ALA A 279 17.15 50.45 -42.65
CA ALA A 279 17.12 48.99 -42.66
C ALA A 279 18.20 48.35 -41.76
N GLN A 280 19.40 48.93 -41.70
CA GLN A 280 20.47 48.44 -40.81
C GLN A 280 20.15 48.66 -39.32
N VAL A 281 19.54 49.78 -38.96
CA VAL A 281 19.15 50.06 -37.57
C VAL A 281 18.03 49.11 -37.14
N LEU A 282 17.03 48.91 -38.00
CA LEU A 282 15.95 47.95 -37.76
C LEU A 282 16.48 46.51 -37.63
N LEU A 283 17.42 46.09 -38.46
CA LEU A 283 18.05 44.77 -38.37
C LEU A 283 18.84 44.59 -37.07
N ARG A 284 19.54 45.65 -36.59
CA ARG A 284 20.21 45.65 -35.29
C ARG A 284 19.22 45.58 -34.12
N CYS A 285 18.12 46.33 -34.18
CA CYS A 285 17.07 46.26 -33.17
C CYS A 285 16.42 44.87 -33.13
N LEU A 286 16.21 44.25 -34.31
CA LEU A 286 15.57 42.95 -34.42
C LEU A 286 16.49 41.82 -33.92
N THR A 287 17.79 41.90 -34.19
CA THR A 287 18.78 40.96 -33.65
C THR A 287 18.96 41.11 -32.14
N LEU A 288 18.90 42.33 -31.59
CA LEU A 288 18.89 42.56 -30.14
C LEU A 288 17.62 42.02 -29.49
N LEU A 289 16.45 42.27 -30.09
CA LEU A 289 15.17 41.71 -29.63
C LEU A 289 15.18 40.18 -29.65
N GLN A 290 15.67 39.56 -30.73
CA GLN A 290 15.81 38.10 -30.81
C GLN A 290 16.74 37.57 -29.72
N ARG A 291 17.89 38.22 -29.48
CA ARG A 291 18.82 37.82 -28.42
C ARG A 291 18.19 37.92 -27.03
N LEU A 292 17.51 39.04 -26.72
CA LEU A 292 16.82 39.22 -25.45
C LEU A 292 15.68 38.21 -25.25
N LEU A 293 14.93 37.90 -26.31
CA LEU A 293 13.86 36.90 -26.27
C LEU A 293 14.44 35.49 -26.03
N GLN A 294 15.58 35.19 -26.63
CA GLN A 294 16.27 33.90 -26.48
C GLN A 294 16.89 33.76 -25.08
N GLU A 295 17.52 34.81 -24.55
CA GLU A 295 18.06 34.87 -23.19
C GLU A 295 16.95 34.76 -22.13
N HIS A 296 15.83 35.49 -22.29
CA HIS A 296 14.69 35.35 -21.40
C HIS A 296 14.07 33.95 -21.46
N ARG A 297 13.93 33.36 -22.65
CA ARG A 297 13.44 31.97 -22.78
C ARG A 297 14.37 30.96 -22.12
N LEU A 298 15.69 31.11 -22.28
CA LEU A 298 16.67 30.24 -21.63
C LEU A 298 16.62 30.39 -20.11
N LYS A 299 16.49 31.62 -19.60
CA LYS A 299 16.37 31.90 -18.17
C LYS A 299 15.09 31.28 -17.59
N THR A 300 13.93 31.53 -18.20
CA THR A 300 12.66 30.94 -17.76
C THR A 300 12.67 29.41 -17.86
N GLN A 301 13.29 28.85 -18.90
CA GLN A 301 13.45 27.39 -19.01
C GLN A 301 14.36 26.85 -17.89
N SER A 302 15.48 27.51 -17.59
CA SER A 302 16.38 27.09 -16.51
C SER A 302 15.73 27.17 -15.12
N GLU A 303 14.89 28.19 -14.89
CA GLU A 303 14.12 28.33 -13.66
C GLU A 303 13.06 27.22 -13.54
N LEU A 304 12.37 26.90 -14.63
CA LEU A 304 11.41 25.80 -14.69
C LEU A 304 12.10 24.44 -14.48
N ASP A 305 13.24 24.20 -15.12
CA ASP A 305 14.02 22.97 -14.97
C ASP A 305 14.53 22.82 -13.54
N ARG A 306 14.94 23.92 -12.90
CA ARG A 306 15.33 23.94 -11.48
C ARG A 306 14.17 23.55 -10.55
N ILE A 307 12.98 24.12 -10.77
CA ILE A 307 11.79 23.79 -9.97
C ILE A 307 11.39 22.34 -10.18
N ASN A 308 11.42 21.85 -11.43
CA ASN A 308 11.12 20.46 -11.75
C ASN A 308 12.10 19.49 -11.10
N ALA A 309 13.40 19.81 -11.10
CA ALA A 309 14.42 19.01 -10.44
C ALA A 309 14.18 18.95 -8.92
N GLN A 310 13.89 20.08 -8.29
CA GLN A 310 13.56 20.13 -6.85
C GLN A 310 12.29 19.36 -6.52
N TYR A 311 11.24 19.48 -7.34
CA TYR A 311 10.02 18.71 -7.18
C TYR A 311 10.27 17.20 -7.27
N LEU A 312 11.07 16.76 -8.25
CA LEU A 312 11.44 15.36 -8.41
C LEU A 312 12.30 14.87 -7.23
N GLU A 313 13.22 15.67 -6.73
CA GLU A 313 14.04 15.35 -5.55
C GLU A 313 13.18 15.13 -4.30
N VAL A 314 12.24 16.04 -4.03
CA VAL A 314 11.29 15.89 -2.91
C VAL A 314 10.40 14.67 -3.12
N LYS A 315 9.92 14.43 -4.35
CA LYS A 315 9.09 13.27 -4.67
C LYS A 315 9.84 11.94 -4.47
N CYS A 316 11.10 11.87 -4.89
CA CYS A 316 11.98 10.73 -4.65
C CYS A 316 12.21 10.50 -3.16
N SER A 317 12.49 11.57 -2.41
CA SER A 317 12.67 11.51 -0.95
C SER A 317 11.41 10.99 -0.24
N ALA A 318 10.23 11.48 -0.64
CA ALA A 318 8.95 10.99 -0.13
C ALA A 318 8.69 9.52 -0.49
N MET A 319 9.07 9.08 -1.69
CA MET A 319 8.99 7.67 -2.08
C MET A 319 9.90 6.78 -1.24
N ILE A 320 11.14 7.20 -0.97
CA ILE A 320 12.07 6.47 -0.11
C ILE A 320 11.49 6.30 1.30
N LEU A 321 10.93 7.37 1.86
CA LEU A 321 10.28 7.32 3.17
C LEU A 321 9.07 6.38 3.19
N LYS A 322 8.25 6.39 2.14
CA LYS A 322 7.13 5.44 2.00
C LYS A 322 7.60 4.00 1.93
N LEU A 323 8.62 3.71 1.12
CA LEU A 323 9.21 2.37 1.02
C LEU A 323 9.73 1.92 2.39
N ARG A 324 10.43 2.79 3.12
CA ARG A 324 10.95 2.48 4.45
C ARG A 324 9.83 2.22 5.46
N MET A 325 8.72 2.94 5.35
CA MET A 325 7.57 2.74 6.24
C MET A 325 6.88 1.40 5.96
N GLU A 326 6.73 1.01 4.70
CA GLU A 326 6.19 -0.32 4.35
C GLU A 326 7.13 -1.45 4.78
N GLU A 327 8.46 -1.27 4.64
CA GLU A 327 9.45 -2.23 5.15
C GLU A 327 9.32 -2.42 6.66
N LEU A 328 9.26 -1.32 7.42
CA LEU A 328 9.09 -1.38 8.88
C LEU A 328 7.76 -2.02 9.28
N LYS A 329 6.70 -1.77 8.52
CA LYS A 329 5.39 -2.39 8.74
C LYS A 329 5.45 -3.90 8.51
N ILE A 330 6.04 -4.35 7.41
CA ILE A 330 6.26 -5.78 7.14
C ILE A 330 7.09 -6.41 8.26
N LEU A 331 8.15 -5.75 8.73
CA LEU A 331 8.97 -6.24 9.83
C LEU A 331 8.18 -6.34 11.14
N SER A 332 7.39 -5.32 11.49
CA SER A 332 6.52 -5.32 12.67
C SER A 332 5.46 -6.43 12.63
N ASP A 333 4.84 -6.64 11.46
CA ASP A 333 3.80 -7.65 11.27
C ASP A 333 4.40 -9.08 11.27
N THR A 334 5.59 -9.24 10.70
CA THR A 334 6.26 -10.55 10.58
C THR A 334 6.90 -10.97 11.90
N TYR A 335 7.59 -10.04 12.57
CA TYR A 335 8.35 -10.27 13.80
C TYR A 335 7.65 -9.64 15.00
N THR A 336 6.53 -10.25 15.39
CA THR A 336 5.86 -9.91 16.66
C THR A 336 6.77 -10.22 17.85
N VAL A 337 6.52 -9.56 18.98
CA VAL A 337 7.33 -9.70 20.22
C VAL A 337 7.53 -11.17 20.59
N GLU A 338 6.45 -11.95 20.57
CA GLU A 338 6.46 -13.39 20.85
C GLU A 338 7.34 -14.18 19.87
N LYS A 339 7.27 -13.90 18.56
CA LYS A 339 8.10 -14.57 17.55
C LYS A 339 9.58 -14.22 17.70
N VAL A 340 9.89 -12.97 18.06
CA VAL A 340 11.26 -12.52 18.32
C VAL A 340 11.84 -13.22 19.55
N GLU A 341 11.05 -13.43 20.60
CA GLU A 341 11.45 -14.19 21.78
C GLU A 341 11.73 -15.66 21.45
N VAL A 342 10.87 -16.30 20.64
CA VAL A 342 11.09 -17.66 20.16
C VAL A 342 12.36 -17.76 19.33
N HIS A 343 12.58 -16.84 18.38
CA HIS A 343 13.82 -16.80 17.59
C HIS A 343 15.06 -16.58 18.46
N ARG A 344 14.96 -15.79 19.54
CA ARG A 344 16.04 -15.61 20.50
C ARG A 344 16.37 -16.92 21.21
N LEU A 345 15.36 -17.63 21.72
CA LEU A 345 15.57 -18.93 22.36
C LEU A 345 16.19 -19.96 21.40
N ILE A 346 15.75 -19.99 20.14
CA ILE A 346 16.31 -20.88 19.12
C ILE A 346 17.78 -20.53 18.86
N ARG A 347 18.10 -19.25 18.69
CA ARG A 347 19.48 -18.79 18.51
C ARG A 347 20.35 -19.19 19.70
N ASP A 348 19.93 -18.90 20.92
CA ASP A 348 20.72 -19.18 22.13
C ASP A 348 20.99 -20.70 22.26
N ARG A 349 20.00 -21.54 21.90
CA ARG A 349 20.16 -22.99 21.87
C ARG A 349 21.14 -23.45 20.78
N LEU A 350 21.05 -22.89 19.58
CA LEU A 350 21.95 -23.23 18.47
C LEU A 350 23.38 -22.78 18.76
N GLU A 351 23.57 -21.57 19.28
CA GLU A 351 24.87 -21.05 19.70
C GLU A 351 25.47 -21.93 20.82
N GLY A 352 24.66 -22.34 21.80
CA GLY A 352 25.09 -23.29 22.82
C GLY A 352 25.52 -24.65 22.26
N ALA A 353 24.79 -25.18 21.28
CA ALA A 353 25.13 -26.45 20.62
C ALA A 353 26.41 -26.33 19.77
N ILE A 354 26.58 -25.24 19.04
CA ILE A 354 27.79 -24.94 18.28
C ILE A 354 28.99 -24.90 19.23
N HIS A 355 28.86 -24.17 20.34
CA HIS A 355 29.97 -23.99 21.26
C HIS A 355 30.38 -25.30 21.96
N LEU A 356 29.40 -26.14 22.32
CA LEU A 356 29.66 -27.48 22.85
C LEU A 356 30.39 -28.36 21.83
N GLN A 357 29.95 -28.32 20.56
CA GLN A 357 30.56 -29.10 19.49
C GLN A 357 31.98 -28.62 19.16
N GLU A 358 32.23 -27.31 19.16
CA GLU A 358 33.58 -26.74 19.02
C GLU A 358 34.48 -27.20 20.15
N GLN A 359 33.98 -27.21 21.38
CA GLN A 359 34.75 -27.69 22.54
C GLN A 359 35.10 -29.18 22.40
N ASP A 360 34.15 -30.02 21.96
CA ASP A 360 34.39 -31.45 21.76
C ASP A 360 35.32 -31.73 20.57
N MET A 361 35.24 -30.92 19.52
CA MET A 361 36.17 -30.97 18.40
C MET A 361 37.59 -30.63 18.87
N GLU A 362 37.75 -29.58 19.68
CA GLU A 362 39.04 -29.17 20.22
C GLU A 362 39.63 -30.24 21.16
N LYS A 363 38.82 -30.83 22.05
CA LYS A 363 39.24 -31.97 22.87
C LYS A 363 39.71 -33.15 22.01
N SER A 364 38.93 -33.50 20.99
CA SER A 364 39.26 -34.60 20.08
C SER A 364 40.56 -34.33 19.32
N ARG A 365 40.77 -33.08 18.90
CA ARG A 365 41.99 -32.64 18.23
C ARG A 365 43.21 -32.71 19.15
N GLN A 366 43.07 -32.32 20.41
CA GLN A 366 44.14 -32.45 21.41
C GLN A 366 44.51 -33.91 21.65
N VAL A 367 43.50 -34.80 21.75
CA VAL A 367 43.72 -36.24 21.85
C VAL A 367 44.42 -36.78 20.60
N LEU A 368 44.00 -36.40 19.41
CA LEU A 368 44.63 -36.82 18.15
C LEU A 368 46.10 -36.40 18.10
N ASN A 369 46.40 -35.15 18.45
CA ASN A 369 47.76 -34.62 18.51
C ASN A 369 48.63 -35.42 19.50
N SER A 370 48.07 -35.84 20.64
CA SER A 370 48.80 -36.68 21.60
C SER A 370 49.21 -38.04 21.01
N TYR A 371 48.42 -38.61 20.09
CA TYR A 371 48.76 -39.84 19.37
C TYR A 371 49.75 -39.58 18.21
N GLU A 372 49.64 -38.45 17.50
CA GLU A 372 50.60 -38.07 16.46
C GLU A 372 52.03 -37.91 17.00
N VAL A 373 52.16 -37.42 18.25
CA VAL A 373 53.47 -37.31 18.94
C VAL A 373 54.14 -38.66 19.20
N LEU A 374 53.38 -39.77 19.26
CA LEU A 374 53.93 -41.11 19.50
C LEU A 374 54.66 -41.71 18.27
N GLY A 375 54.54 -41.08 17.09
CA GLY A 375 55.35 -41.36 15.90
C GLY A 375 55.09 -42.72 15.21
N GLU A 376 55.95 -43.07 14.24
CA GLU A 376 55.76 -44.23 13.34
C GLU A 376 55.72 -45.60 14.04
N GLU A 377 56.31 -45.71 15.24
CA GLU A 377 56.31 -46.97 16.01
C GLU A 377 54.91 -47.32 16.52
N PHE A 378 54.13 -46.30 16.93
CA PHE A 378 52.75 -46.48 17.33
C PHE A 378 51.87 -46.89 16.14
N ASP A 379 52.07 -46.28 14.96
CA ASP A 379 51.35 -46.66 13.73
C ASP A 379 51.60 -48.12 13.32
N ARG A 380 52.83 -48.62 13.48
CA ARG A 380 53.14 -50.04 13.25
C ARG A 380 52.39 -50.93 14.22
N LEU A 381 52.38 -50.58 15.51
CA LEU A 381 51.67 -51.33 16.54
C LEU A 381 50.13 -51.33 16.30
N VAL A 382 49.56 -50.20 15.88
CA VAL A 382 48.14 -50.09 15.52
C VAL A 382 47.81 -50.99 14.33
N LYS A 383 48.64 -51.02 13.29
CA LYS A 383 48.44 -51.92 12.14
C LYS A 383 48.47 -53.38 12.56
N GLU A 384 49.46 -53.79 13.36
CA GLU A 384 49.56 -55.16 13.88
C GLU A 384 48.34 -55.52 14.73
N TYR A 385 47.93 -54.64 15.65
CA TYR A 385 46.74 -54.84 16.47
C TYR A 385 45.46 -54.96 15.61
N THR A 386 45.32 -54.15 14.56
CA THR A 386 44.15 -54.17 13.67
C THR A 386 44.05 -55.51 12.93
N VAL A 387 45.18 -56.02 12.42
CA VAL A 387 45.26 -57.34 11.76
C VAL A 387 44.91 -58.45 12.75
N LEU A 388 45.47 -58.41 13.96
CA LEU A 388 45.14 -59.37 15.02
C LEU A 388 43.66 -59.32 15.43
N LYS A 389 43.09 -58.13 15.54
CA LYS A 389 41.68 -57.94 15.88
C LYS A 389 40.77 -58.52 14.81
N GLN A 390 41.01 -58.21 13.54
CA GLN A 390 40.26 -58.79 12.42
C GLN A 390 40.39 -60.30 12.35
N ALA A 391 41.59 -60.85 12.56
CA ALA A 391 41.80 -62.29 12.62
C ALA A 391 41.03 -62.94 13.78
N THR A 392 40.96 -62.25 14.93
CA THR A 392 40.22 -62.73 16.11
C THR A 392 38.71 -62.66 15.89
N GLU A 393 38.20 -61.59 15.28
CA GLU A 393 36.80 -61.45 14.90
C GLU A 393 36.39 -62.49 13.86
N ASN A 394 37.21 -62.72 12.84
CA ASN A 394 36.97 -63.77 11.83
C ASN A 394 36.97 -65.16 12.45
N LYS A 395 37.91 -65.46 13.35
CA LYS A 395 37.92 -66.75 14.08
C LYS A 395 36.71 -66.90 14.99
N ARG A 396 36.31 -65.84 15.71
CA ARG A 396 35.08 -65.84 16.51
C ARG A 396 33.84 -66.05 15.66
N TRP A 397 33.75 -65.36 14.53
CA TRP A 397 32.67 -65.52 13.57
C TRP A 397 32.61 -66.97 13.05
N ALA A 398 33.75 -67.52 12.63
CA ALA A 398 33.84 -68.91 12.17
C ALA A 398 33.42 -69.91 13.26
N LEU A 399 33.88 -69.73 14.51
CA LEU A 399 33.48 -70.58 15.64
C LEU A 399 31.98 -70.48 15.96
N LEU A 400 31.39 -69.29 15.83
CA LEU A 400 29.94 -69.11 15.97
C LEU A 400 29.19 -69.85 14.86
N GLU A 401 29.69 -69.80 13.63
CA GLU A 401 29.07 -70.46 12.49
C GLU A 401 29.19 -72.00 12.57
N PHE A 402 30.36 -72.52 12.95
CA PHE A 402 30.53 -73.95 13.21
C PHE A 402 29.67 -74.46 14.37
N ASN A 403 29.49 -73.67 15.43
CA ASN A 403 28.60 -74.04 16.53
C ASN A 403 27.10 -74.00 16.15
N LYS A 404 26.71 -73.21 15.15
CA LYS A 404 25.35 -73.26 14.59
C LYS A 404 25.11 -74.52 13.75
N ALA A 405 26.14 -75.03 13.06
CA ALA A 405 26.03 -76.22 12.21
C ALA A 405 25.96 -77.56 12.98
N TYR A 406 26.25 -77.55 14.29
CA TYR A 406 26.19 -78.72 15.17
C TYR A 406 24.93 -78.77 16.08
N ARG A 407 24.00 -77.81 15.92
CA ARG A 407 22.63 -77.89 16.43
C ARG A 407 21.68 -78.19 15.28
#